data_AF-R0MJK4-F1
#
_entry.id   AF-R0MJK4-F1
#
_cell.length_a   1.000
_cell.length_b   1.000
_cell.length_c   1.000
_cell.angle_alpha   90.00
_cell.angle_beta   90.00
_cell.angle_gamma   90.00
#
_symmetry.space_group_name_H-M   'P 1'
#
loop_
_entity.id
_entity.type
_entity.pdbx_description
1 polymer ?
#
loop_
_entity_poly.entity_id
_entity_poly.type
_entity_poly.pdbx_seq_one_letter_code
_entity_poly.pdbx_strand_id
1 'polypeptide(L)'
;MVATTMLINGFNFAGRGQGSAMVFVGLKPWSERKGSVFELAGRSMGYFSTIKEGTVISFAPPAVMELGNATGFNLFIQDTTGGGHEKLMQARNMFLGMAAQNPALQMVRPNGMNDEPQYQILIDDEKVQALKLSLSDVNDTMSAAWGSSYVNDFNDRGRVKKVYIQGEASSRISPEDFDKWYVRNSDGEMVSFSSFASGKWIYGSPKLERYNGLPAVELLGEPAPGYSSGDAMKAVEEIAAKLPQGLNVAWTGLSFEERLSGSQAPALYALSLIIVYLCLAGLYESWSIPLTVMLVIPMGVIGAVGATTVTRAGE
;
A
#
# COMPACT_ATOMS: atom_id res chain seq x y z
N MET A 1 12.30 -1.84 26.45
CA MET A 1 11.31 -2.10 25.39
C MET A 1 12.01 -2.50 24.10
N VAL A 2 12.80 -1.62 23.49
CA VAL A 2 13.58 -1.91 22.27
C VAL A 2 14.90 -2.61 22.61
N ALA A 3 15.32 -3.58 21.77
CA ALA A 3 16.59 -4.29 21.83
C ALA A 3 17.51 -3.89 20.67
N THR A 4 16.98 -3.85 19.44
CA THR A 4 17.74 -3.54 18.22
C THR A 4 16.90 -2.72 17.24
N THR A 5 17.57 -1.98 16.37
CA THR A 5 16.95 -1.23 15.27
C THR A 5 17.75 -1.44 14.00
N MET A 6 17.09 -1.78 12.90
CA MET A 6 17.70 -1.90 11.57
C MET A 6 16.99 -0.95 10.61
N LEU A 7 17.73 0.04 10.11
CA LEU A 7 17.24 0.99 9.11
C LEU A 7 17.51 0.45 7.70
N ILE A 8 16.51 0.56 6.83
CA ILE A 8 16.63 0.36 5.39
C ILE A 8 16.27 1.68 4.72
N ASN A 9 17.19 2.23 3.95
CA ASN A 9 16.99 3.43 3.15
C ASN A 9 16.72 3.06 1.69
N GLY A 10 15.82 3.77 1.02
CA GLY A 10 15.41 3.53 -0.36
C GLY A 10 14.22 2.57 -0.53
N PHE A 11 13.73 1.97 0.56
CA PHE A 11 12.67 0.95 0.54
C PHE A 11 11.78 1.01 1.78
N ASN A 12 10.47 0.89 1.57
CA ASN A 12 9.50 0.52 2.60
C ASN A 12 8.33 -0.28 1.97
N PHE A 13 7.30 -0.62 2.75
CA PHE A 13 6.14 -1.37 2.22
C PHE A 13 5.25 -0.54 1.27
N ALA A 14 5.33 0.79 1.32
CA ALA A 14 4.58 1.68 0.43
C ALA A 14 5.26 1.80 -0.95
N GLY A 15 6.59 1.74 -1.02
CA GLY A 15 7.31 1.81 -2.28
C GLY A 15 8.84 1.83 -2.18
N ARG A 16 9.46 2.03 -3.34
CA ARG A 16 10.91 2.20 -3.51
C ARG A 16 11.17 3.62 -3.99
N GLY A 17 12.12 4.31 -3.37
CA GLY A 17 12.43 5.69 -3.72
C GLY A 17 13.37 6.32 -2.70
N GLN A 18 14.08 7.37 -3.09
CA GLN A 18 15.04 8.04 -2.21
C GLN A 18 14.38 8.68 -0.97
N GLY A 19 13.11 9.06 -1.07
CA GLY A 19 12.29 9.54 0.05
C GLY A 19 11.66 8.45 0.91
N SER A 20 11.91 7.17 0.61
CA SER A 20 11.30 6.03 1.32
C SER A 20 12.31 5.35 2.24
N ALA A 21 11.92 5.11 3.48
CA ALA A 21 12.72 4.36 4.44
C ALA A 21 11.83 3.55 5.39
N MET A 22 12.43 2.52 5.99
CA MET A 22 11.79 1.66 6.99
C MET A 22 12.76 1.33 8.11
N VAL A 23 12.25 1.22 9.33
CA VAL A 23 13.03 0.75 10.48
C VAL A 23 12.38 -0.51 11.04
N PHE A 24 13.11 -1.62 11.03
CA PHE A 24 12.75 -2.81 11.79
C PHE A 24 13.18 -2.66 13.24
N VAL A 25 12.22 -2.77 14.15
CA VAL A 25 12.43 -2.61 15.59
C VAL A 25 12.36 -3.98 16.27
N GLY A 26 13.51 -4.50 16.70
CA GLY A 26 13.59 -5.71 17.51
C GLY A 26 13.28 -5.38 18.97
N LEU A 27 12.28 -6.02 19.55
CA LEU A 27 11.92 -5.84 20.96
C LEU A 27 12.68 -6.80 21.87
N LYS A 28 12.87 -6.41 23.13
CA LYS A 28 13.38 -7.31 24.17
C LYS A 28 12.41 -8.47 24.42
N PRO A 29 12.89 -9.63 24.93
CA PRO A 29 12.04 -10.72 25.37
C PRO A 29 10.93 -10.24 26.32
N TRP A 30 9.79 -10.93 26.31
CA TRP A 30 8.63 -10.56 27.14
C TRP A 30 8.95 -10.46 28.64
N SER A 31 9.83 -11.32 29.16
CA SER A 31 10.29 -11.30 30.56
C SER A 31 11.04 -10.03 30.96
N GLU A 32 11.59 -9.30 29.99
CA GLU A 32 12.40 -8.09 30.21
C GLU A 32 11.64 -6.79 29.88
N ARG A 33 10.33 -6.88 29.59
CA ARG A 33 9.51 -5.71 29.28
C ARG A 33 8.18 -5.72 30.00
N LYS A 34 7.73 -4.51 30.36
CA LYS A 34 6.50 -4.26 31.11
C LYS A 34 5.38 -3.66 30.22
N GLY A 35 5.52 -3.74 28.90
CA GLY A 35 4.57 -3.11 27.98
C GLY A 35 4.47 -3.81 26.62
N SER A 36 3.35 -3.56 25.95
CA SER A 36 2.99 -4.20 24.68
C SER A 36 3.61 -3.47 23.47
N VAL A 37 3.60 -4.13 22.31
CA VAL A 37 4.02 -3.47 21.06
C VAL A 37 3.07 -2.33 20.69
N PHE A 38 1.78 -2.45 21.02
CA PHE A 38 0.76 -1.45 20.74
C PHE A 38 0.99 -0.17 21.55
N GLU A 39 1.34 -0.27 22.83
CA GLU A 39 1.72 0.89 23.66
C GLU A 39 3.01 1.57 23.16
N LEU A 40 3.96 0.78 22.62
CA LEU A 40 5.16 1.33 22.02
C LEU A 40 4.84 2.08 20.72
N ALA A 41 4.03 1.48 19.85
CA ALA A 41 3.62 2.07 18.58
C ALA A 41 2.85 3.37 18.81
N GLY A 42 1.87 3.38 19.73
CA GLY A 42 1.11 4.59 20.08
C GLY A 42 1.98 5.74 20.59
N ARG A 43 2.92 5.46 21.51
CA ARG A 43 3.87 6.49 21.98
C ARG A 43 4.81 6.98 20.89
N SER A 44 5.30 6.06 20.05
CA SER A 44 6.19 6.41 18.94
C SER A 44 5.45 7.29 17.92
N MET A 45 4.20 6.94 17.61
CA MET A 45 3.34 7.72 16.72
C MET A 45 3.07 9.13 17.28
N GLY A 46 2.87 9.26 18.60
CA GLY A 46 2.72 10.55 19.27
C GLY A 46 3.96 11.46 19.15
N TYR A 47 5.16 10.88 19.11
CA TYR A 47 6.38 11.63 18.81
C TYR A 47 6.53 11.93 17.31
N PHE A 48 6.29 10.92 16.46
CA PHE A 48 6.47 11.02 15.02
C PHE A 48 5.52 12.01 14.34
N SER A 49 4.33 12.23 14.90
CA SER A 49 3.40 13.26 14.41
C SER A 49 3.94 14.69 14.54
N THR A 50 5.02 14.92 15.31
CA THR A 50 5.67 16.23 15.44
C THR A 50 6.66 16.54 14.31
N ILE A 51 7.04 15.53 13.53
CA ILE A 51 7.98 15.66 12.40
C ILE A 51 7.22 16.28 11.21
N LYS A 52 7.76 17.36 10.62
CA LYS A 52 7.08 18.10 9.54
C LYS A 52 7.60 17.73 8.15
N GLU A 53 8.83 17.24 8.09
CA GLU A 53 9.60 17.00 6.87
C GLU A 53 9.24 15.66 6.19
N GLY A 54 8.43 14.82 6.85
CA GLY A 54 8.00 13.55 6.29
C GLY A 54 7.00 12.82 7.18
N THR A 55 6.31 11.85 6.58
CA THR A 55 5.33 11.01 7.28
C THR A 55 6.04 9.79 7.88
N VAL A 56 6.00 9.66 9.20
CA VAL A 56 6.56 8.49 9.90
C VAL A 56 5.44 7.78 10.65
N ILE A 57 5.24 6.50 10.34
CA ILE A 57 4.13 5.70 10.87
C ILE A 57 4.70 4.48 11.58
N SER A 58 4.22 4.25 12.80
CA SER A 58 4.53 3.06 13.58
C SER A 58 3.30 2.18 13.69
N PHE A 59 3.42 0.92 13.30
CA PHE A 59 2.36 -0.08 13.41
C PHE A 59 2.96 -1.44 13.77
N ALA A 60 2.13 -2.32 14.32
CA ALA A 60 2.48 -3.71 14.55
C ALA A 60 1.96 -4.58 13.41
N PRO A 61 2.65 -5.69 13.06
CA PRO A 61 2.12 -6.65 12.10
C PRO A 61 0.90 -7.40 12.67
N PRO A 62 0.03 -7.95 11.82
CA PRO A 62 -1.07 -8.81 12.26
C PRO A 62 -0.58 -10.11 12.89
N ALA A 63 -1.48 -10.79 13.61
CA ALA A 63 -1.18 -12.07 14.27
C ALA A 63 -0.75 -13.17 13.29
N VAL A 64 -1.32 -13.15 12.07
CA VAL A 64 -0.90 -14.01 10.95
C VAL A 64 -0.22 -13.12 9.91
N MET A 65 1.10 -13.16 9.88
CA MET A 65 1.93 -12.30 9.01
C MET A 65 1.65 -12.52 7.51
N GLU A 66 1.17 -13.71 7.12
CA GLU A 66 0.82 -14.01 5.72
C GLU A 66 -0.40 -13.22 5.21
N LEU A 67 -1.25 -12.71 6.11
CA LEU A 67 -2.45 -11.95 5.74
C LEU A 67 -2.17 -10.46 5.47
N GLY A 68 -0.98 -9.97 5.82
CA GLY A 68 -0.57 -8.60 5.57
C GLY A 68 0.51 -8.11 6.51
N ASN A 69 1.03 -6.91 6.23
CA ASN A 69 2.06 -6.27 7.07
C ASN A 69 1.46 -5.29 8.09
N ALA A 70 0.22 -4.85 7.91
CA ALA A 70 -0.45 -3.88 8.78
C ALA A 70 -1.78 -4.44 9.28
N THR A 71 -2.13 -4.09 10.51
CA THR A 71 -3.43 -4.36 11.13
C THR A 71 -4.51 -3.43 10.61
N GLY A 72 -5.78 -3.84 10.78
CA GLY A 72 -6.95 -3.06 10.42
C GLY A 72 -7.56 -3.47 9.09
N PHE A 73 -8.08 -2.50 8.34
CA PHE A 73 -8.74 -2.73 7.05
C PHE A 73 -7.84 -2.36 5.87
N ASN A 74 -8.03 -3.07 4.75
CA ASN A 74 -7.35 -2.82 3.49
C ASN A 74 -8.33 -2.83 2.31
N LEU A 75 -8.30 -1.78 1.50
CA LEU A 75 -9.14 -1.64 0.33
C LEU A 75 -8.44 -0.93 -0.81
N PHE A 76 -8.97 -1.14 -2.02
CA PHE A 76 -8.66 -0.34 -3.19
C PHE A 76 -9.88 0.49 -3.60
N ILE A 77 -9.68 1.78 -3.85
CA ILE A 77 -10.64 2.59 -4.63
C ILE A 77 -10.27 2.42 -6.10
N GLN A 78 -11.17 1.84 -6.88
CA GLN A 78 -10.98 1.57 -8.31
C GLN A 78 -11.75 2.57 -9.16
N ASP A 79 -11.17 3.00 -10.28
CA ASP A 79 -11.87 3.74 -11.33
C ASP A 79 -12.37 2.78 -12.41
N THR A 80 -13.70 2.62 -12.50
CA THR A 80 -14.35 1.74 -13.48
C THR A 80 -14.70 2.45 -14.78
N THR A 81 -14.64 3.79 -14.80
CA THR A 81 -15.04 4.63 -15.94
C THR A 81 -13.86 5.09 -16.79
N GLY A 82 -12.64 4.96 -16.29
CA GLY A 82 -11.45 5.53 -16.93
C GLY A 82 -11.42 7.05 -16.82
N GLY A 83 -11.95 7.61 -15.74
CA GLY A 83 -11.94 9.03 -15.42
C GLY A 83 -10.55 9.64 -15.27
N GLY A 84 -9.52 8.81 -15.10
CA GLY A 84 -8.10 9.20 -15.17
C GLY A 84 -7.48 9.41 -13.79
N HIS A 85 -6.15 9.52 -13.78
CA HIS A 85 -5.34 9.60 -12.55
C HIS A 85 -5.77 10.74 -11.62
N GLU A 86 -5.97 11.94 -12.18
CA GLU A 86 -6.31 13.13 -11.38
C GLU A 86 -7.63 12.96 -10.62
N LYS A 87 -8.68 12.41 -11.28
CA LYS A 87 -9.97 12.15 -10.63
C LYS A 87 -9.85 11.10 -9.54
N LEU A 88 -9.06 10.07 -9.76
CA LEU A 88 -8.81 9.02 -8.77
C LEU A 88 -8.09 9.59 -7.53
N MET A 89 -7.11 10.48 -7.73
CA MET A 89 -6.40 11.16 -6.65
C MET A 89 -7.29 12.14 -5.88
N GLN A 90 -8.18 12.86 -6.57
CA GLN A 90 -9.19 13.71 -5.93
C GLN A 90 -10.14 12.89 -5.07
N ALA A 91 -10.64 11.76 -5.58
CA ALA A 91 -11.52 10.87 -4.83
C ALA A 91 -10.85 10.25 -3.61
N ARG A 92 -9.58 9.84 -3.74
CA ARG A 92 -8.73 9.41 -2.62
C ARG A 92 -8.68 10.48 -1.53
N ASN A 93 -8.39 11.73 -1.90
CA ASN A 93 -8.28 12.83 -0.95
C ASN A 93 -9.63 13.15 -0.31
N MET A 94 -10.73 13.08 -1.06
CA MET A 94 -12.08 13.23 -0.53
C MET A 94 -12.41 12.12 0.47
N PHE A 95 -12.08 10.87 0.15
CA PHE A 95 -12.23 9.74 1.06
C PHE A 95 -11.43 9.96 2.35
N LEU A 96 -10.14 10.33 2.24
CA LEU A 96 -9.29 10.59 3.40
C LEU A 96 -9.82 11.74 4.27
N GLY A 97 -10.34 12.81 3.65
CA GLY A 97 -10.96 13.93 4.35
C GLY A 97 -12.21 13.52 5.13
N MET A 98 -13.08 12.69 4.53
CA MET A 98 -14.25 12.15 5.23
C MET A 98 -13.87 11.13 6.31
N ALA A 99 -12.88 10.28 6.04
CA ALA A 99 -12.41 9.27 6.97
C ALA A 99 -11.77 9.89 8.22
N ALA A 100 -11.05 11.00 8.07
CA ALA A 100 -10.48 11.75 9.19
C ALA A 100 -11.54 12.35 10.14
N GLN A 101 -12.77 12.53 9.67
CA GLN A 101 -13.88 13.05 10.47
C GLN A 101 -14.75 11.93 11.08
N ASN A 102 -14.55 10.67 10.67
CA ASN A 102 -15.36 9.56 11.12
C ASN A 102 -14.80 8.98 12.44
N PRO A 103 -15.56 8.99 13.55
CA PRO A 103 -15.07 8.53 14.85
C PRO A 103 -14.78 7.03 14.91
N ALA A 104 -15.30 6.22 13.97
CA ALA A 104 -15.04 4.78 13.92
C ALA A 104 -13.69 4.44 13.28
N LEU A 105 -13.03 5.40 12.62
CA LEU A 105 -11.81 5.19 11.85
C LEU A 105 -10.63 5.93 12.47
N GLN A 106 -9.45 5.31 12.42
CA GLN A 106 -8.19 5.95 12.78
C GLN A 106 -7.07 5.54 11.82
N MET A 107 -6.02 6.36 11.75
CA MET A 107 -4.80 6.09 10.97
C MET A 107 -5.07 5.71 9.49
N VAL A 108 -6.14 6.25 8.92
CA VAL A 108 -6.50 6.03 7.52
C VAL A 108 -5.50 6.76 6.63
N ARG A 109 -4.87 6.02 5.72
CA ARG A 109 -3.75 6.48 4.91
C ARG A 109 -3.71 5.80 3.55
N PRO A 110 -3.16 6.45 2.53
CA PRO A 110 -2.81 5.77 1.30
C PRO A 110 -1.56 4.89 1.49
N ASN A 111 -1.54 3.74 0.82
CA ASN A 111 -0.29 2.97 0.64
C ASN A 111 0.49 3.44 -0.60
N GLY A 112 -0.20 4.02 -1.58
CA GLY A 112 0.42 4.70 -2.72
C GLY A 112 1.15 5.98 -2.33
N MET A 113 1.99 6.47 -3.24
CA MET A 113 2.73 7.73 -3.07
C MET A 113 1.95 8.89 -3.70
N ASN A 114 2.17 10.11 -3.19
CA ASN A 114 1.65 11.31 -3.84
C ASN A 114 2.43 11.59 -5.13
N ASP A 115 1.79 12.34 -6.03
CA ASP A 115 2.46 12.84 -7.22
C ASP A 115 3.65 13.71 -6.82
N GLU A 116 4.76 13.51 -7.52
CA GLU A 116 6.00 14.22 -7.29
C GLU A 116 6.37 15.07 -8.52
N PRO A 117 7.18 16.12 -8.34
CA PRO A 117 7.74 16.87 -9.45
C PRO A 117 8.62 15.95 -10.31
N GLN A 118 8.33 15.88 -11.60
CA GLN A 118 9.11 15.17 -12.61
C GLN A 118 9.62 16.18 -13.65
N TYR A 119 10.85 15.99 -14.09
CA TYR A 119 11.42 16.81 -15.16
C TYR A 119 11.20 16.13 -16.51
N GLN A 120 10.26 16.66 -17.30
CA GLN A 120 9.97 16.14 -18.64
C GLN A 120 10.91 16.80 -19.65
N ILE A 121 11.65 15.97 -20.39
CA ILE A 121 12.53 16.43 -21.45
C ILE A 121 11.79 16.33 -22.78
N LEU A 122 11.82 17.42 -23.53
CA LEU A 122 11.13 17.62 -24.81
C LEU A 122 12.21 17.75 -25.90
N ILE A 123 12.29 16.74 -26.76
CA ILE A 123 13.20 16.72 -27.91
C ILE A 123 12.48 17.38 -29.09
N ASP A 124 13.17 18.27 -29.78
CA ASP A 124 12.72 18.96 -30.98
C ASP A 124 13.19 18.17 -32.22
N ASP A 125 12.30 17.33 -32.75
CA ASP A 125 12.59 16.45 -33.88
C ASP A 125 13.02 17.23 -35.15
N GLU A 126 12.48 18.44 -35.36
CA GLU A 126 12.86 19.27 -36.50
C GLU A 126 14.32 19.73 -36.37
N LYS A 127 14.73 20.14 -35.17
CA LYS A 127 16.14 20.49 -34.91
C LYS A 127 17.06 19.28 -34.95
N VAL A 128 16.64 18.13 -34.43
CA VAL A 128 17.42 16.89 -34.53
C VAL A 128 17.72 16.56 -36.00
N GLN A 129 16.72 16.66 -36.88
CA GLN A 129 16.92 16.43 -38.31
C GLN A 129 17.77 17.51 -38.98
N ALA A 130 17.53 18.79 -38.67
CA ALA A 130 18.31 19.91 -39.23
C ALA A 130 19.79 19.84 -38.83
N LEU A 131 20.08 19.35 -37.62
CA LEU A 131 21.43 19.15 -37.10
C LEU A 131 22.04 17.79 -37.49
N LYS A 132 21.33 17.01 -38.32
CA LYS A 132 21.73 15.69 -38.83
C LYS A 132 22.05 14.68 -37.73
N LEU A 133 21.31 14.73 -36.63
CA LEU A 133 21.38 13.78 -35.53
C LEU A 133 20.43 12.60 -35.79
N SER A 134 20.84 11.41 -35.36
CA SER A 134 19.96 10.24 -35.30
C SER A 134 19.15 10.28 -34.00
N LEU A 135 17.84 10.08 -34.08
CA LEU A 135 16.98 9.94 -32.89
C LEU A 135 17.41 8.76 -32.00
N SER A 136 17.98 7.69 -32.59
CA SER A 136 18.53 6.58 -31.81
C SER A 136 19.70 7.03 -30.96
N ASP A 137 20.67 7.74 -31.56
CA ASP A 137 21.88 8.18 -30.86
C ASP A 137 21.55 9.16 -29.73
N VAL A 138 20.55 10.02 -29.93
CA VAL A 138 20.01 10.91 -28.89
C VAL A 138 19.44 10.10 -27.73
N ASN A 139 18.57 9.13 -28.01
CA ASN A 139 17.93 8.30 -26.99
C ASN A 139 18.93 7.41 -26.24
N ASP A 140 19.89 6.82 -26.96
CA ASP A 140 20.94 5.96 -26.40
C ASP A 140 21.86 6.76 -25.49
N THR A 141 22.27 7.96 -25.93
CA THR A 141 23.09 8.87 -25.12
C THR A 141 22.37 9.26 -23.84
N MET A 142 21.10 9.70 -23.94
CA MET A 142 20.31 10.08 -22.77
C MET A 142 20.12 8.91 -21.79
N SER A 143 19.73 7.74 -22.31
CA SER A 143 19.43 6.56 -21.50
C SER A 143 20.69 6.06 -20.77
N ALA A 144 21.82 5.98 -21.47
CA ALA A 144 23.08 5.57 -20.87
C ALA A 144 23.59 6.61 -19.85
N ALA A 145 23.56 7.89 -20.19
CA ALA A 145 24.06 8.97 -19.35
C ALA A 145 23.29 9.10 -18.03
N TRP A 146 21.96 9.18 -18.09
CA TRP A 146 21.11 9.49 -16.94
C TRP A 146 20.53 8.22 -16.27
N GLY A 147 20.05 7.27 -17.08
CA GLY A 147 19.33 6.08 -16.62
C GLY A 147 20.19 4.88 -16.24
N SER A 148 21.49 4.93 -16.53
CA SER A 148 22.41 3.78 -16.58
C SER A 148 22.04 2.75 -17.65
N SER A 149 23.05 2.15 -18.28
CA SER A 149 22.85 1.11 -19.28
C SER A 149 23.65 -0.14 -18.92
N TYR A 150 23.00 -1.29 -18.97
CA TYR A 150 23.66 -2.58 -18.85
C TYR A 150 24.28 -2.94 -20.21
N VAL A 151 25.59 -3.21 -20.22
CA VAL A 151 26.32 -3.48 -21.48
C VAL A 151 26.55 -4.97 -21.65
N ASN A 152 27.14 -5.61 -20.63
CA ASN A 152 27.50 -7.02 -20.64
C ASN A 152 27.85 -7.48 -19.22
N ASP A 153 28.32 -8.72 -19.12
CA ASP A 153 28.82 -9.30 -17.89
C ASP A 153 30.35 -9.46 -17.92
N PHE A 154 30.97 -9.47 -16.74
CA PHE A 154 32.38 -9.79 -16.55
C PHE A 154 32.57 -10.77 -15.39
N ASN A 155 33.66 -11.54 -15.40
CA ASN A 155 34.00 -12.45 -14.31
C ASN A 155 34.86 -11.74 -13.27
N ASP A 156 34.35 -11.64 -12.04
CA ASP A 156 35.09 -11.18 -10.88
C ASP A 156 35.21 -12.32 -9.85
N ARG A 157 36.42 -12.86 -9.69
CA ARG A 157 36.75 -13.91 -8.71
C ARG A 157 35.85 -15.15 -8.79
N GLY A 158 35.54 -15.60 -10.02
CA GLY A 158 34.71 -16.77 -10.26
C GLY A 158 33.20 -16.50 -10.17
N ARG A 159 32.80 -15.24 -10.00
CA ARG A 159 31.40 -14.81 -10.06
C ARG A 159 31.19 -13.88 -11.22
N VAL A 160 30.22 -14.22 -12.07
CA VAL A 160 29.76 -13.35 -13.15
C VAL A 160 29.03 -12.15 -12.53
N LYS A 161 29.45 -10.94 -12.88
CA LYS A 161 28.90 -9.67 -12.44
C LYS A 161 28.53 -8.81 -13.65
N LYS A 162 27.54 -7.95 -13.47
CA LYS A 162 27.06 -7.03 -14.51
C LYS A 162 27.98 -5.82 -14.63
N VAL A 163 28.20 -5.38 -15.87
CA VAL A 163 28.83 -4.10 -16.20
C VAL A 163 27.73 -3.09 -16.56
N TYR A 164 27.74 -1.98 -15.82
CA TYR A 164 26.89 -0.83 -16.09
C TYR A 164 27.74 0.35 -16.52
N ILE A 165 27.25 1.10 -17.50
CA ILE A 165 27.77 2.42 -17.86
C ILE A 165 26.76 3.48 -17.41
N GLN A 166 27.27 4.58 -16.88
CA GLN A 166 26.46 5.73 -16.48
C GLN A 166 27.34 6.98 -16.50
N GLY A 167 26.72 8.14 -16.72
CA GLY A 167 27.38 9.41 -16.47
C GLY A 167 27.78 9.58 -15.00
N GLU A 168 28.89 10.28 -14.77
CA GLU A 168 29.33 10.64 -13.43
C GLU A 168 28.23 11.44 -12.70
N ALA A 169 28.14 11.29 -11.38
CA ALA A 169 27.04 11.89 -10.63
C ALA A 169 26.94 13.41 -10.85
N SER A 170 28.07 14.13 -10.90
CA SER A 170 28.17 15.59 -11.10
C SER A 170 27.80 16.09 -12.49
N SER A 171 27.49 15.20 -13.43
CA SER A 171 27.02 15.55 -14.79
C SER A 171 25.55 15.21 -15.02
N ARG A 172 24.78 14.94 -13.96
CA ARG A 172 23.37 14.52 -14.05
C ARG A 172 22.55 14.76 -12.77
N ILE A 173 22.84 15.84 -12.05
CA ILE A 173 22.11 16.22 -10.83
C ILE A 173 20.95 17.13 -11.16
N SER A 174 21.19 18.15 -11.98
CA SER A 174 20.24 19.22 -12.23
C SER A 174 19.93 19.39 -13.72
N PRO A 175 18.81 20.03 -14.08
CA PRO A 175 18.47 20.30 -15.47
C PRO A 175 19.58 20.98 -16.28
N GLU A 176 20.38 21.83 -15.66
CA GLU A 176 21.48 22.53 -16.33
C GLU A 176 22.59 21.56 -16.77
N ASP A 177 22.66 20.37 -16.17
CA ASP A 177 23.64 19.36 -16.56
C ASP A 177 23.36 18.75 -17.93
N PHE A 178 22.18 18.97 -18.53
CA PHE A 178 21.92 18.58 -19.92
C PHE A 178 22.89 19.26 -20.90
N ASP A 179 23.37 20.46 -20.60
CA ASP A 179 24.32 21.21 -21.45
C ASP A 179 25.69 20.50 -21.58
N LYS A 180 26.04 19.66 -20.60
CA LYS A 180 27.29 18.90 -20.54
C LYS A 180 27.30 17.71 -21.50
N TRP A 181 26.14 17.32 -22.02
CA TRP A 181 25.99 16.16 -22.89
C TRP A 181 25.94 16.56 -24.36
N TYR A 182 26.66 15.79 -25.18
CA TYR A 182 26.79 16.03 -26.61
C TYR A 182 26.51 14.75 -27.36
N VAL A 183 25.86 14.88 -28.52
CA VAL A 183 25.59 13.78 -29.46
C VAL A 183 26.33 14.07 -30.76
N ARG A 184 26.93 13.03 -31.34
CA ARG A 184 27.65 13.17 -32.61
C ARG A 184 26.67 13.16 -33.78
N ASN A 185 26.78 14.10 -34.70
CA ASN A 185 25.98 14.12 -35.93
C ASN A 185 26.65 13.33 -37.08
N SER A 186 25.95 13.19 -38.21
CA SER A 186 26.46 12.48 -39.39
C SER A 186 27.71 13.11 -40.00
N ASP A 187 27.93 14.40 -39.78
CA ASP A 187 29.11 15.13 -40.27
C ASP A 187 30.33 14.98 -39.32
N GLY A 188 30.15 14.25 -38.20
CA GLY A 188 31.19 13.99 -37.20
C GLY A 188 31.31 15.06 -36.12
N GLU A 189 30.48 16.10 -36.14
CA GLU A 189 30.46 17.19 -35.20
C GLU A 189 29.71 16.82 -33.91
N MET A 190 30.10 17.43 -32.78
CA MET A 190 29.44 17.22 -31.49
C MET A 190 28.40 18.32 -31.26
N VAL A 191 27.14 17.94 -31.15
CA VAL A 191 26.01 18.85 -30.94
C VAL A 191 25.55 18.75 -29.49
N SER A 192 25.49 19.87 -28.78
CA SER A 192 25.02 19.91 -27.38
C SER A 192 23.53 19.58 -27.30
N PHE A 193 23.13 18.87 -26.25
CA PHE A 193 21.73 18.53 -25.97
C PHE A 193 20.81 19.75 -25.91
N SER A 194 21.29 20.88 -25.40
CA SER A 194 20.50 22.11 -25.28
C SER A 194 20.14 22.78 -26.61
N SER A 195 20.84 22.42 -27.70
CA SER A 195 20.52 22.92 -29.03
C SER A 195 19.21 22.35 -29.57
N PHE A 196 18.82 21.15 -29.16
CA PHE A 196 17.68 20.40 -29.71
C PHE A 196 16.73 19.81 -28.64
N ALA A 197 17.02 19.97 -27.35
CA ALA A 197 16.14 19.55 -26.27
C ALA A 197 15.87 20.71 -25.31
N SER A 198 14.65 20.73 -24.78
CA SER A 198 14.24 21.60 -23.69
C SER A 198 13.62 20.76 -22.58
N GLY A 199 13.34 21.32 -21.41
CA GLY A 199 12.61 20.59 -20.39
C GLY A 199 11.70 21.48 -19.56
N LYS A 200 10.74 20.84 -18.92
CA LYS A 200 9.75 21.48 -18.06
C LYS A 200 9.43 20.61 -16.87
N TRP A 201 9.16 21.25 -15.74
CA TRP A 201 8.62 20.57 -14.57
C TRP A 201 7.16 20.24 -14.79
N ILE A 202 6.81 18.97 -14.58
CA ILE A 202 5.45 18.46 -14.54
C ILE A 202 5.24 17.73 -13.20
N TYR A 203 4.00 17.38 -12.90
CA TYR A 203 3.70 16.46 -11.80
C TYR A 203 3.31 15.11 -12.38
N GLY A 204 3.79 14.04 -11.77
CA GLY A 204 3.46 12.68 -12.14
C GLY A 204 3.50 11.75 -10.94
N SER A 205 2.76 10.65 -11.00
CA SER A 205 2.80 9.64 -9.96
C SER A 205 4.09 8.83 -10.04
N PRO A 206 4.85 8.70 -8.94
CA PRO A 206 6.00 7.78 -8.88
C PRO A 206 5.57 6.31 -8.79
N LYS A 207 4.30 6.04 -8.46
CA LYS A 207 3.74 4.68 -8.30
C LYS A 207 2.29 4.65 -8.77
N LEU A 208 2.05 4.05 -9.93
CA LEU A 208 0.70 3.76 -10.40
C LEU A 208 0.25 2.38 -9.90
N GLU A 209 -0.88 2.36 -9.22
CA GLU A 209 -1.45 1.14 -8.65
C GLU A 209 -2.63 0.65 -9.51
N ARG A 210 -2.80 -0.68 -9.57
CA ARG A 210 -3.93 -1.31 -10.25
C ARG A 210 -4.45 -2.46 -9.42
N TYR A 211 -5.76 -2.64 -9.42
CA TYR A 211 -6.43 -3.78 -8.77
C TYR A 211 -7.43 -4.40 -9.74
N ASN A 212 -7.41 -5.72 -9.90
CA ASN A 212 -8.23 -6.45 -10.89
C ASN A 212 -8.17 -5.86 -12.31
N GLY A 213 -6.99 -5.38 -12.72
CA GLY A 213 -6.77 -4.78 -14.04
C GLY A 213 -7.20 -3.31 -14.18
N LEU A 214 -7.92 -2.75 -13.20
CA LEU A 214 -8.37 -1.36 -13.21
C LEU A 214 -7.38 -0.43 -12.49
N PRO A 215 -7.22 0.83 -12.91
CA PRO A 215 -6.53 1.85 -12.12
C PRO A 215 -7.15 1.96 -10.73
N ALA A 216 -6.33 1.94 -9.70
CA ALA A 216 -6.80 1.95 -8.33
C ALA A 216 -5.81 2.67 -7.40
N VAL A 217 -6.26 2.98 -6.19
CA VAL A 217 -5.41 3.48 -5.10
C VAL A 217 -5.69 2.67 -3.85
N GLU A 218 -4.64 2.18 -3.21
CA GLU A 218 -4.74 1.39 -1.98
C GLU A 218 -4.85 2.30 -0.76
N LEU A 219 -5.83 2.01 0.10
CA LEU A 219 -6.03 2.68 1.37
C LEU A 219 -6.02 1.65 2.50
N LEU A 220 -5.31 2.01 3.56
CA LEU A 220 -5.16 1.24 4.79
C LEU A 220 -5.68 2.09 5.95
N GLY A 221 -6.24 1.45 6.97
CA GLY A 221 -6.63 2.14 8.20
C GLY A 221 -6.98 1.16 9.30
N GLU A 222 -7.29 1.67 10.48
CA GLU A 222 -7.62 0.85 11.63
C GLU A 222 -8.98 1.28 12.23
N PRO A 223 -9.70 0.36 12.88
CA PRO A 223 -10.82 0.75 13.73
C PRO A 223 -10.31 1.63 14.87
N ALA A 224 -11.04 2.69 15.19
CA ALA A 224 -10.75 3.52 16.35
C ALA A 224 -10.92 2.70 17.66
N PRO A 225 -10.27 3.08 18.78
CA PRO A 225 -10.41 2.38 20.05
C PRO A 225 -11.89 2.23 20.44
N GLY A 226 -12.30 1.02 20.83
CA GLY A 226 -13.69 0.67 21.14
C GLY A 226 -14.51 0.14 19.96
N TYR A 227 -14.12 0.43 18.71
CA TYR A 227 -14.80 -0.05 17.50
C TYR A 227 -14.25 -1.40 17.03
N SER A 228 -15.10 -2.21 16.39
CA SER A 228 -14.65 -3.44 15.73
C SER A 228 -14.14 -3.17 14.31
N SER A 229 -13.40 -4.14 13.75
CA SER A 229 -13.03 -4.15 12.34
C SER A 229 -14.27 -4.08 11.43
N GLY A 230 -15.33 -4.80 11.76
CA GLY A 230 -16.62 -4.73 11.05
C GLY A 230 -17.28 -3.34 11.10
N ASP A 231 -17.21 -2.64 12.24
CA ASP A 231 -17.71 -1.26 12.35
C ASP A 231 -16.92 -0.30 11.45
N ALA A 232 -15.60 -0.45 11.42
CA ALA A 232 -14.75 0.32 10.52
C ALA A 232 -15.03 0.02 9.05
N MET A 233 -15.22 -1.25 8.68
CA MET A 233 -15.59 -1.64 7.31
C MET A 233 -16.93 -1.03 6.90
N LYS A 234 -17.92 -1.03 7.80
CA LYS A 234 -19.21 -0.39 7.56
C LYS A 234 -19.08 1.13 7.37
N ALA A 235 -18.31 1.79 8.22
CA ALA A 235 -18.03 3.22 8.10
C ALA A 235 -17.34 3.56 6.76
N VAL A 236 -16.44 2.70 6.30
CA VAL A 236 -15.80 2.82 4.99
C VAL A 236 -16.82 2.68 3.85
N GLU A 237 -17.75 1.72 3.91
CA GLU A 237 -18.81 1.55 2.91
C GLU A 237 -19.72 2.80 2.86
N GLU A 238 -20.05 3.38 4.02
CA GLU A 238 -20.84 4.61 4.11
C GLU A 238 -20.12 5.83 3.52
N ILE A 239 -18.80 5.92 3.66
CA ILE A 239 -17.98 6.96 3.03
C ILE A 239 -17.88 6.72 1.53
N ALA A 240 -17.65 5.48 1.11
CA ALA A 240 -17.53 5.08 -0.28
C ALA A 240 -18.79 5.42 -1.09
N ALA A 241 -19.97 5.24 -0.48
CA ALA A 241 -21.25 5.59 -1.10
C ALA A 241 -21.41 7.10 -1.40
N LYS A 242 -20.59 7.97 -0.80
CA LYS A 242 -20.59 9.42 -1.03
C LYS A 242 -19.56 9.87 -2.06
N LEU A 243 -18.73 8.95 -2.57
CA LEU A 243 -17.77 9.27 -3.62
C LEU A 243 -18.46 9.49 -4.97
N PRO A 244 -17.80 10.21 -5.90
CA PRO A 244 -18.30 10.37 -7.26
C PRO A 244 -18.64 9.03 -7.94
N GLN A 245 -19.65 9.05 -8.81
CA GLN A 245 -20.01 7.87 -9.61
C GLN A 245 -18.83 7.42 -10.48
N GLY A 246 -18.75 6.10 -10.74
CA GLY A 246 -17.66 5.50 -11.50
C GLY A 246 -16.47 5.05 -10.66
N LEU A 247 -16.58 5.17 -9.33
CA LEU A 247 -15.61 4.66 -8.38
C LEU A 247 -16.21 3.47 -7.63
N ASN A 248 -15.42 2.43 -7.42
CA ASN A 248 -15.82 1.26 -6.66
C ASN A 248 -14.81 0.95 -5.57
N VAL A 249 -15.28 0.44 -4.42
CA VAL A 249 -14.40 -0.06 -3.36
C VAL A 249 -14.27 -1.56 -3.50
N ALA A 250 -13.02 -2.03 -3.55
CA ALA A 250 -12.69 -3.44 -3.56
C ALA A 250 -11.89 -3.80 -2.30
N TRP A 251 -12.49 -4.65 -1.47
CA TRP A 251 -11.82 -5.20 -0.29
C TRP A 251 -10.71 -6.18 -0.69
N THR A 252 -9.61 -6.15 0.05
CA THR A 252 -8.45 -7.02 -0.19
C THR A 252 -7.79 -7.47 1.12
N GLY A 253 -6.86 -8.43 1.03
CA GLY A 253 -6.10 -8.94 2.18
C GLY A 253 -6.99 -9.32 3.37
N LEU A 254 -6.63 -8.84 4.57
CA LEU A 254 -7.38 -9.07 5.80
C LEU A 254 -8.88 -8.77 5.68
N SER A 255 -9.26 -7.66 5.05
CA SER A 255 -10.67 -7.26 4.93
C SER A 255 -11.46 -8.16 3.97
N PHE A 256 -10.80 -8.73 2.96
CA PHE A 256 -11.44 -9.70 2.09
C PHE A 256 -11.76 -11.01 2.84
N GLU A 257 -10.80 -11.53 3.59
CA GLU A 257 -10.98 -12.73 4.41
C GLU A 257 -12.01 -12.52 5.52
N GLU A 258 -12.01 -11.34 6.15
CA GLU A 258 -13.02 -10.99 7.14
C GLU A 258 -14.43 -10.99 6.53
N ARG A 259 -14.60 -10.43 5.33
CA ARG A 259 -15.90 -10.44 4.62
C ARG A 259 -16.31 -11.86 4.23
N LEU A 260 -15.37 -12.67 3.75
CA LEU A 260 -15.61 -14.06 3.37
C LEU A 260 -16.04 -14.89 4.59
N SER A 261 -15.27 -14.82 5.68
CA SER A 261 -15.57 -15.52 6.93
C SER A 261 -16.91 -15.09 7.53
N GLY A 262 -17.17 -13.78 7.57
CA GLY A 262 -18.43 -13.23 8.04
C GLY A 262 -19.63 -13.72 7.25
N SER A 263 -19.49 -13.90 5.93
CA SER A 263 -20.57 -14.41 5.07
C SER A 263 -20.89 -15.90 5.28
N GLN A 264 -19.94 -16.69 5.79
CA GLN A 264 -20.10 -18.14 5.97
C GLN A 264 -20.67 -18.51 7.34
N ALA A 265 -20.53 -17.65 8.35
CA ALA A 265 -20.96 -17.95 9.71
C ALA A 265 -22.46 -18.33 9.84
N PRO A 266 -23.43 -17.64 9.20
CA PRO A 266 -24.84 -18.02 9.30
C PRO A 266 -25.11 -19.42 8.72
N ALA A 267 -24.52 -19.74 7.56
CA ALA A 267 -24.66 -21.04 6.94
C ALA A 267 -24.01 -22.15 7.76
N LEU A 268 -22.83 -21.87 8.34
CA LEU A 268 -22.13 -22.78 9.23
C LEU A 268 -22.98 -23.15 10.45
N TYR A 269 -23.56 -22.15 11.14
CA TYR A 269 -24.44 -22.40 12.27
C TYR A 269 -25.70 -23.16 11.86
N ALA A 270 -26.36 -22.75 10.77
CA ALA A 270 -27.56 -23.44 10.28
C ALA A 270 -27.27 -24.92 9.94
N LEU A 271 -26.19 -25.20 9.21
CA LEU A 271 -25.81 -26.56 8.84
C LEU A 271 -25.40 -27.39 10.07
N SER A 272 -24.64 -26.80 11.00
CA SER A 272 -24.27 -27.46 12.25
C SER A 272 -25.50 -27.84 13.06
N LEU A 273 -26.48 -26.94 13.17
CA LEU A 273 -27.75 -27.21 13.84
C LEU A 273 -28.53 -28.33 13.15
N ILE A 274 -28.61 -28.32 11.81
CA ILE A 274 -29.29 -29.39 11.06
C ILE A 274 -28.61 -30.73 11.31
N ILE A 275 -27.27 -30.80 11.23
CA ILE A 275 -26.53 -32.06 11.43
C ILE A 275 -26.71 -32.56 12.86
N VAL A 276 -26.55 -31.71 13.88
CA VAL A 276 -26.76 -32.08 15.29
C VAL A 276 -28.19 -32.57 15.51
N TYR A 277 -29.19 -31.88 14.95
CA TYR A 277 -30.59 -32.30 15.03
C TYR A 277 -30.80 -33.69 14.42
N LEU A 278 -30.29 -33.94 13.21
CA LEU A 278 -30.43 -35.22 12.52
C LEU A 278 -29.70 -36.36 13.25
N CYS A 279 -28.51 -36.11 13.79
CA CYS A 279 -27.79 -37.10 14.59
C CYS A 279 -28.56 -37.47 15.86
N LEU A 280 -29.12 -36.49 16.57
CA LEU A 280 -29.95 -36.74 17.76
C LEU A 280 -31.26 -37.46 17.39
N ALA A 281 -31.87 -37.11 16.25
CA ALA A 281 -33.09 -37.77 15.78
C ALA A 281 -32.85 -39.23 15.47
N GLY A 282 -31.71 -39.55 14.82
CA GLY A 282 -31.29 -40.93 14.56
C GLY A 282 -30.90 -41.69 15.82
N LEU A 283 -30.25 -41.05 16.79
CA LEU A 283 -29.82 -41.68 18.05
C LEU A 283 -30.99 -42.03 18.97
N TYR A 284 -31.97 -41.12 19.09
CA TYR A 284 -33.13 -41.29 19.97
C TYR A 284 -34.36 -41.87 19.24
N GLU A 285 -34.23 -42.15 17.94
CA GLU A 285 -35.32 -42.61 17.07
C GLU A 285 -36.59 -41.73 17.19
N SER A 286 -36.39 -40.43 17.43
CA SER A 286 -37.47 -39.50 17.77
C SER A 286 -37.15 -38.10 17.27
N TRP A 287 -38.14 -37.44 16.66
CA TRP A 287 -38.04 -36.06 16.20
C TRP A 287 -38.31 -35.04 17.31
N SER A 288 -38.95 -35.44 18.42
CA SER A 288 -39.32 -34.53 19.51
C SER A 288 -38.18 -34.29 20.49
N ILE A 289 -37.42 -35.33 20.83
CA ILE A 289 -36.31 -35.25 21.80
C ILE A 289 -35.21 -34.26 21.34
N PRO A 290 -34.75 -34.29 20.07
CA PRO A 290 -33.76 -33.32 19.56
C PRO A 290 -34.24 -31.87 19.64
N LEU A 291 -35.53 -31.61 19.43
CA LEU A 291 -36.09 -30.27 19.52
C LEU A 291 -35.95 -29.70 20.93
N THR A 292 -36.19 -30.52 21.96
CA THR A 292 -36.00 -30.12 23.37
C THR A 292 -34.54 -29.77 23.67
N VAL A 293 -33.59 -30.55 23.12
CA VAL A 293 -32.14 -30.28 23.27
C VAL A 293 -31.75 -28.97 22.57
N MET A 294 -32.30 -28.70 21.39
CA MET A 294 -32.04 -27.46 20.66
C MET A 294 -32.45 -26.18 21.41
N LEU A 295 -33.48 -26.25 22.26
CA LEU A 295 -33.92 -25.10 23.06
C LEU A 295 -32.89 -24.64 24.10
N VAL A 296 -31.88 -25.46 24.41
CA VAL A 296 -30.79 -25.09 25.33
C VAL A 296 -29.73 -24.22 24.64
N ILE A 297 -29.61 -24.27 23.32
CA ILE A 297 -28.56 -23.57 22.56
C ILE A 297 -28.58 -22.05 22.76
N PRO A 298 -29.74 -21.34 22.70
CA PRO A 298 -29.78 -19.90 22.95
C PRO A 298 -29.20 -19.51 24.31
N MET A 299 -29.39 -20.34 25.36
CA MET A 299 -28.81 -20.07 26.68
C MET A 299 -27.28 -20.12 26.66
N GLY A 300 -26.71 -21.06 25.91
CA GLY A 300 -25.26 -21.13 25.69
C GLY A 300 -24.73 -19.92 24.92
N VAL A 301 -25.44 -19.49 23.88
CA VAL A 301 -25.09 -18.29 23.08
C VAL A 301 -25.12 -17.03 23.95
N ILE A 302 -26.14 -16.86 24.79
CA ILE A 302 -26.24 -15.72 25.72
C ILE A 302 -25.04 -15.71 26.67
N GLY A 303 -24.65 -16.85 27.23
CA GLY A 303 -23.48 -16.96 28.10
C GLY A 303 -22.18 -16.58 27.38
N ALA A 304 -21.97 -17.08 26.16
CA ALA A 304 -20.78 -16.80 25.36
C ALA A 304 -20.70 -15.31 24.93
N VAL A 305 -21.81 -14.74 24.46
CA VAL A 305 -21.89 -13.31 24.07
C VAL A 305 -21.75 -12.42 25.31
N GLY A 306 -22.38 -12.79 26.43
CA GLY A 306 -22.27 -12.08 27.69
C GLY A 306 -20.82 -12.05 28.21
N ALA A 307 -20.14 -13.19 28.20
CA ALA A 307 -18.74 -13.26 28.61
C ALA A 307 -17.84 -12.40 27.70
N THR A 308 -17.97 -12.51 26.38
CA THR A 308 -17.13 -11.78 25.42
C THR A 308 -17.36 -10.27 25.45
N THR A 309 -18.61 -9.82 25.61
CA THR A 309 -18.94 -8.39 25.74
C THR A 309 -18.39 -7.79 27.03
N VAL A 310 -18.48 -8.51 28.16
CA VAL A 310 -17.94 -8.04 29.45
C VAL A 310 -16.41 -7.97 29.42
N THR A 311 -15.73 -8.96 28.84
CA THR A 311 -14.26 -8.93 28.73
C THR A 311 -13.78 -7.81 27.81
N ARG A 312 -14.52 -7.50 26.73
CA ARG A 312 -14.19 -6.41 25.81
C ARG A 312 -14.37 -5.02 26.43
N ALA A 313 -15.27 -4.85 27.40
CA ALA A 313 -15.44 -3.58 28.10
C ALA A 313 -14.32 -3.26 29.11
N GLY A 314 -13.44 -4.23 29.40
CA GLY A 314 -12.31 -4.09 30.32
C GLY A 314 -10.96 -3.79 29.66
N GLU A 315 -10.88 -3.81 28.32
CA GLU A 315 -9.71 -3.42 27.51
C GLU A 315 -9.91 -2.05 26.85
#